data_AF-A0A4R0YZJ3-F1
#
_entry.id   AF-A0A4R0YZJ3-F1
#
_cell.length_a   1.000
_cell.length_b   1.000
_cell.length_c   1.000
_cell.angle_alpha   90.00
_cell.angle_beta   90.00
_cell.angle_gamma   90.00
#
_symmetry.space_group_name_H-M   'P 1'
#
loop_
_entity.id
_entity.type
_entity.pdbx_description
1 polymer ?
#
loop_
_entity_poly.entity_id
_entity_poly.type
_entity_poly.pdbx_seq_one_letter_code
_entity_poly.pdbx_strand_id
1 'polypeptide(L)'
;MTGGFQVKHFFKIFLFSIALILGSLHPMAHSYAEEDATSEDSISFESFELIETNSNDFGTGTFAITDPGGNSGGSIKYPNSNITVRTGDILISSKSWDATNFVGHVAIVGNDLRVKEVLPTNPSRNVTLATHLAAQSGYPVKIYRHSSSAASSRASTWATNNISKVNFYIFTTTLSGVSWNYCSKFVYQAYKQTGTSIGKVSRTGSPSGPQIQTEYMLPNNLAYGMNYIGTYK
;
A
#
# COMPACT_ATOMS: atom_id res chain seq x y z
N MET A 1 -37.41 -80.61 -25.29
CA MET A 1 -36.95 -79.22 -25.12
C MET A 1 -35.82 -79.24 -24.11
N THR A 2 -34.62 -78.82 -24.55
CA THR A 2 -33.49 -78.19 -23.79
C THR A 2 -33.20 -78.73 -22.38
N GLY A 3 -32.07 -79.36 -22.06
CA GLY A 3 -30.70 -79.17 -22.55
C GLY A 3 -29.81 -78.99 -21.31
N GLY A 4 -29.07 -80.03 -20.93
CA GLY A 4 -28.19 -80.01 -19.76
C GLY A 4 -26.80 -79.49 -20.08
N PHE A 5 -26.21 -78.71 -19.16
CA PHE A 5 -24.76 -78.57 -19.03
C PHE A 5 -24.41 -78.10 -17.61
N GLN A 6 -23.76 -78.97 -16.85
CA GLN A 6 -23.21 -78.70 -15.51
C GLN A 6 -21.73 -78.32 -15.68
N VAL A 7 -21.33 -77.13 -15.22
CA VAL A 7 -19.92 -76.74 -15.10
C VAL A 7 -19.64 -76.29 -13.67
N LYS A 8 -18.54 -76.85 -13.18
CA LYS A 8 -18.05 -76.88 -11.80
C LYS A 8 -17.41 -75.55 -11.39
N HIS A 9 -17.66 -75.17 -10.14
CA HIS A 9 -16.71 -74.61 -9.17
C HIS A 9 -15.64 -73.61 -9.64
N PHE A 10 -15.88 -72.30 -9.55
CA PHE A 10 -14.90 -71.22 -9.33
C PHE A 10 -15.76 -70.03 -8.82
N PHE A 11 -15.49 -69.27 -7.75
CA PHE A 11 -14.27 -68.96 -7.02
C PHE A 11 -14.65 -68.47 -5.61
N LYS A 12 -13.88 -68.86 -4.60
CA LYS A 12 -14.06 -68.51 -3.20
C LYS A 12 -13.54 -67.10 -2.91
N ILE A 13 -14.27 -66.44 -2.00
CA ILE A 13 -13.81 -65.40 -1.08
C ILE A 13 -12.43 -65.77 -0.50
N PHE A 14 -11.46 -64.85 -0.54
CA PHE A 14 -10.26 -64.95 0.29
C PHE A 14 -9.88 -63.58 0.87
N LEU A 15 -9.97 -63.50 2.19
CA LEU A 15 -9.44 -62.46 3.06
C LEU A 15 -7.95 -62.73 3.33
N PHE A 16 -7.19 -61.63 3.42
CA PHE A 16 -6.02 -61.40 4.30
C PHE A 16 -4.90 -62.46 4.37
N SER A 17 -3.71 -62.12 3.83
CA SER A 17 -2.53 -61.75 4.67
C SER A 17 -1.23 -61.63 3.86
N ILE A 18 -0.59 -60.46 4.01
CA ILE A 18 0.81 -60.22 4.39
C ILE A 18 1.90 -61.05 3.68
N ALA A 19 2.72 -60.38 2.84
CA ALA A 19 4.17 -60.23 3.05
C ALA A 19 4.86 -59.38 1.96
N LEU A 20 5.61 -58.38 2.45
CA LEU A 20 6.76 -57.64 1.90
C LEU A 20 7.14 -57.82 0.41
N ILE A 21 7.17 -56.69 -0.31
CA ILE A 21 8.37 -56.28 -1.07
C ILE A 21 8.62 -54.79 -0.78
N LEU A 22 9.72 -54.54 -0.07
CA LEU A 22 10.32 -53.24 0.19
C LEU A 22 10.86 -52.66 -1.13
N GLY A 23 10.38 -51.46 -1.48
CA GLY A 23 10.87 -50.68 -2.61
C GLY A 23 10.90 -49.20 -2.26
N SER A 24 12.01 -48.80 -1.62
CA SER A 24 12.63 -47.46 -1.63
C SER A 24 11.74 -46.23 -1.81
N LEU A 25 11.18 -45.73 -0.71
CA LEU A 25 10.90 -44.30 -0.52
C LEU A 25 12.18 -43.65 0.02
N HIS A 26 12.90 -42.94 -0.83
CA HIS A 26 13.91 -41.98 -0.38
C HIS A 26 13.23 -40.61 -0.19
N PRO A 27 13.22 -40.04 1.01
CA PRO A 27 12.97 -38.62 1.18
C PRO A 27 14.18 -37.85 0.66
N MET A 28 13.97 -37.02 -0.38
CA MET A 28 14.93 -36.00 -0.78
C MET A 28 14.91 -34.91 0.29
N ALA A 29 15.73 -35.09 1.32
CA ALA A 29 16.15 -34.02 2.20
C ALA A 29 16.97 -33.03 1.36
N HIS A 30 16.40 -31.86 1.06
CA HIS A 30 17.19 -30.72 0.59
C HIS A 30 17.60 -29.94 1.83
N SER A 31 18.87 -30.11 2.21
CA SER A 31 19.52 -29.32 3.24
C SER A 31 19.56 -27.86 2.80
N TYR A 32 18.81 -26.99 3.49
CA TYR A 32 19.19 -25.60 3.55
C TYR A 32 20.34 -25.52 4.55
N ALA A 33 21.51 -25.12 4.05
CA ALA A 33 22.63 -24.78 4.90
C ALA A 33 22.20 -23.65 5.85
N GLU A 34 22.32 -23.91 7.15
CA GLU A 34 22.40 -22.86 8.16
C GLU A 34 23.69 -22.07 7.89
N GLU A 35 23.54 -20.87 7.31
CA GLU A 35 24.58 -19.85 7.49
C GLU A 35 24.44 -19.28 8.90
N ASP A 36 25.32 -19.78 9.75
CA ASP A 36 25.98 -19.13 10.88
C ASP A 36 25.61 -17.65 11.08
N ALA A 37 24.59 -17.42 11.92
CA ALA A 37 24.28 -16.12 12.48
C ALA A 37 25.25 -15.85 13.65
N THR A 38 26.49 -15.48 13.33
CA THR A 38 27.48 -15.00 14.31
C THR A 38 27.96 -13.60 13.95
N SER A 39 27.25 -12.60 14.49
CA SER A 39 27.81 -11.37 15.07
C SER A 39 26.64 -10.39 15.30
N GLU A 40 26.03 -10.51 16.47
CA GLU A 40 25.22 -9.43 17.02
C GLU A 40 26.16 -8.30 17.43
N ASP A 41 26.45 -7.38 16.50
CA ASP A 41 26.85 -6.04 16.87
C ASP A 41 25.64 -5.36 17.51
N SER A 42 25.59 -5.51 18.83
CA SER A 42 24.68 -4.80 19.72
C SER A 42 24.86 -3.28 19.56
N ILE A 43 24.01 -2.67 18.75
CA ILE A 43 23.89 -1.21 18.71
C ILE A 43 23.07 -0.80 19.93
N SER A 44 23.74 -0.26 20.94
CA SER A 44 23.12 0.37 22.10
C SER A 44 22.23 1.53 21.63
N PHE A 45 20.93 1.44 21.91
CA PHE A 45 20.04 2.59 21.81
C PHE A 45 20.36 3.54 22.97
N GLU A 46 21.07 4.63 22.68
CA GLU A 46 21.04 5.78 23.59
C GLU A 46 19.62 6.33 23.61
N SER A 47 19.08 6.45 24.81
CA SER A 47 17.83 7.09 25.13
C SER A 47 17.80 8.50 24.54
N PHE A 48 16.97 8.74 23.53
CA PHE A 48 16.68 10.10 23.10
C PHE A 48 15.82 10.78 24.16
N GLU A 49 16.43 11.73 24.85
CA GLU A 49 15.78 12.67 25.75
C GLU A 49 14.68 13.41 24.96
N LEU A 50 13.44 13.38 25.49
CA LEU A 50 12.35 14.22 25.00
C LEU A 50 12.74 15.67 25.28
N ILE A 51 13.19 16.38 24.25
CA ILE A 51 13.31 17.84 24.34
C ILE A 51 11.88 18.41 24.39
N GLU A 52 11.41 18.70 25.60
CA GLU A 52 10.31 19.62 25.83
C GLU A 52 10.72 21.00 25.28
N THR A 53 10.34 21.29 24.05
CA THR A 53 10.52 22.63 23.49
C THR A 53 9.48 23.54 24.12
N ASN A 54 9.96 24.49 24.92
CA ASN A 54 9.22 25.61 25.48
C ASN A 54 8.31 26.23 24.41
N SER A 55 7.01 26.23 24.69
CA SER A 55 5.91 26.66 23.82
C SER A 55 5.81 28.18 23.56
N ASN A 56 6.92 28.93 23.67
CA ASN A 56 6.90 30.39 23.72
C ASN A 56 7.58 31.11 22.54
N ASP A 57 8.01 30.41 21.48
CA ASP A 57 8.65 31.04 20.31
C ASP A 57 7.86 30.88 19.00
N PHE A 58 6.53 30.85 19.10
CA PHE A 58 5.67 31.00 17.92
C PHE A 58 5.37 32.49 17.74
N GLY A 59 6.27 33.15 17.00
CA GLY A 59 6.10 34.53 16.56
C GLY A 59 4.71 34.75 15.94
N THR A 60 4.11 35.88 16.28
CA THR A 60 2.73 36.33 16.03
C THR A 60 2.41 36.60 14.54
N GLY A 61 2.96 35.80 13.63
CA GLY A 61 2.42 35.68 12.27
C GLY A 61 1.07 34.99 12.36
N THR A 62 0.01 35.69 11.99
CA THR A 62 -1.38 35.25 12.06
C THR A 62 -1.58 33.98 11.22
N PHE A 63 -1.38 32.81 11.81
CA PHE A 63 -1.83 31.53 11.26
C PHE A 63 -3.35 31.50 11.39
N ALA A 64 -4.04 31.82 10.29
CA ALA A 64 -5.47 31.55 10.18
C ALA A 64 -5.66 30.02 10.18
N ILE A 65 -5.82 29.46 11.38
CA ILE A 65 -6.43 28.17 11.60
C ILE A 65 -7.91 28.35 11.26
N THR A 66 -8.36 27.70 10.19
CA THR A 66 -9.80 27.47 9.99
C THR A 66 -9.98 26.00 9.66
N ASP A 67 -10.43 25.25 10.66
CA ASP A 67 -11.11 23.96 10.54
C ASP A 67 -11.78 23.67 11.91
N PRO A 68 -12.86 22.88 12.07
CA PRO A 68 -13.74 22.21 11.11
C PRO A 68 -15.23 22.47 11.39
N GLY A 69 -15.98 22.85 10.35
CA GLY A 69 -17.45 23.00 10.41
C GLY A 69 -17.89 24.46 10.45
N GLY A 70 -18.55 24.89 9.39
CA GLY A 70 -19.16 26.22 9.31
C GLY A 70 -18.38 27.19 8.43
N ASN A 71 -18.75 27.18 7.15
CA ASN A 71 -18.75 28.29 6.19
C ASN A 71 -17.94 29.56 6.58
N SER A 72 -16.76 29.74 5.97
CA SER A 72 -16.10 31.05 5.78
C SER A 72 -15.19 30.94 4.55
N GLY A 73 -15.52 31.70 3.50
CA GLY A 73 -15.02 31.58 2.11
C GLY A 73 -13.54 31.90 1.88
N GLY A 74 -12.63 31.27 2.62
CA GLY A 74 -11.19 31.25 2.32
C GLY A 74 -10.80 29.90 1.73
N SER A 75 -10.29 29.87 0.50
CA SER A 75 -9.73 28.64 -0.06
C SER A 75 -8.37 28.33 0.58
N ILE A 76 -8.19 27.17 1.20
CA ILE A 76 -6.88 26.72 1.71
C ILE A 76 -5.90 26.64 0.54
N LYS A 77 -4.69 27.19 0.70
CA LYS A 77 -3.61 27.14 -0.31
C LYS A 77 -2.43 26.31 0.19
N TYR A 78 -1.68 25.71 -0.73
CA TYR A 78 -0.36 25.20 -0.38
C TYR A 78 0.54 26.37 0.05
N PRO A 79 1.32 26.24 1.13
CA PRO A 79 2.09 27.37 1.65
C PRO A 79 3.05 27.92 0.60
N ASN A 80 3.31 29.23 0.65
CA ASN A 80 4.17 29.93 -0.30
C ASN A 80 3.76 29.77 -1.78
N SER A 81 2.47 29.52 -2.05
CA SER A 81 1.95 29.35 -3.41
C SER A 81 0.56 29.98 -3.59
N ASN A 82 0.19 30.19 -4.86
CA ASN A 82 -1.17 30.55 -5.25
C ASN A 82 -2.05 29.33 -5.56
N ILE A 83 -1.57 28.12 -5.27
CA ILE A 83 -2.26 26.88 -5.60
C ILE A 83 -3.27 26.58 -4.46
N THR A 84 -4.55 26.71 -4.78
CA THR A 84 -5.62 26.24 -3.90
C THR A 84 -5.56 24.71 -3.76
N VAL A 85 -5.56 24.23 -2.53
CA VAL A 85 -5.69 22.82 -2.17
C VAL A 85 -7.07 22.34 -2.61
N ARG A 86 -7.11 21.20 -3.30
CA ARG A 86 -8.39 20.59 -3.69
C ARG A 86 -8.43 19.12 -3.30
N THR A 87 -9.64 18.67 -3.00
CA THR A 87 -9.95 17.26 -2.78
C THR A 87 -9.45 16.42 -3.95
N GLY A 88 -8.73 15.34 -3.67
CA GLY A 88 -8.19 14.43 -4.66
C GLY A 88 -6.85 14.86 -5.26
N ASP A 89 -6.28 15.99 -4.84
CA ASP A 89 -4.87 16.29 -5.11
C ASP A 89 -3.98 15.14 -4.62
N ILE A 90 -3.03 14.74 -5.44
CA ILE A 90 -2.00 13.75 -5.11
C ILE A 90 -0.71 14.48 -4.79
N LEU A 91 -0.13 14.16 -3.64
CA LEU A 91 1.12 14.74 -3.13
C LEU A 91 2.21 13.68 -3.27
N ILE A 92 3.26 13.96 -4.04
CA ILE A 92 4.37 13.02 -4.27
C ILE A 92 5.67 13.68 -3.81
N SER A 93 6.41 13.03 -2.92
CA SER A 93 7.76 13.44 -2.52
C SER A 93 8.77 12.33 -2.83
N SER A 94 10.04 12.69 -2.94
CA SER A 94 11.14 11.70 -3.07
C SER A 94 11.62 11.17 -1.73
N LYS A 95 10.97 11.54 -0.61
CA LYS A 95 11.34 11.06 0.72
C LYS A 95 11.06 9.55 0.81
N SER A 96 12.10 8.77 1.03
CA SER A 96 11.98 7.35 1.38
C SER A 96 11.99 7.22 2.90
N TRP A 97 11.27 6.25 3.44
CA TRP A 97 11.54 5.73 4.77
C TRP A 97 12.28 4.40 4.61
N ASP A 98 13.09 4.03 5.60
CA ASP A 98 13.96 2.85 5.51
C ASP A 98 13.20 1.54 5.19
N ALA A 99 11.90 1.50 5.48
CA ALA A 99 11.01 0.38 5.19
C ALA A 99 10.26 0.45 3.84
N THR A 100 10.43 1.49 3.02
CA THR A 100 9.64 1.65 1.78
C THR A 100 10.22 1.00 0.53
N ASN A 101 11.46 0.47 0.50
CA ASN A 101 12.10 -0.19 -0.68
C ASN A 101 11.97 0.55 -2.04
N PHE A 102 11.46 1.79 -2.04
CA PHE A 102 11.10 2.61 -3.21
C PHE A 102 11.48 4.05 -2.94
N VAL A 103 11.88 4.74 -4.01
CA VAL A 103 12.19 6.17 -4.02
C VAL A 103 10.91 7.01 -3.92
N GLY A 104 10.39 7.23 -2.71
CA GLY A 104 9.43 8.30 -2.43
C GLY A 104 8.17 7.92 -1.66
N HIS A 105 7.36 8.94 -1.40
CA HIS A 105 6.05 8.86 -0.74
C HIS A 105 4.96 9.42 -1.61
N VAL A 106 3.74 8.92 -1.40
CA VAL A 106 2.55 9.50 -2.00
C VAL A 106 1.38 9.53 -1.03
N ALA A 107 0.64 10.63 -1.08
CA ALA A 107 -0.57 10.86 -0.31
C ALA A 107 -1.68 11.47 -1.18
N ILE A 108 -2.91 11.45 -0.67
CA ILE A 108 -4.06 12.07 -1.34
C ILE A 108 -4.80 13.01 -0.38
N VAL A 109 -5.24 14.16 -0.88
CA VAL A 109 -6.12 15.08 -0.13
C VAL A 109 -7.54 14.52 -0.10
N GLY A 110 -8.08 14.28 1.09
CA GLY A 110 -9.43 13.80 1.33
C GLY A 110 -10.52 14.83 1.01
N ASN A 111 -11.78 14.41 1.12
CA ASN A 111 -12.92 15.32 0.92
C ASN A 111 -13.12 16.29 2.10
N ASP A 112 -12.46 16.02 3.22
CA ASP A 112 -12.31 16.88 4.40
C ASP A 112 -11.05 17.77 4.33
N LEU A 113 -10.40 17.86 3.17
CA LEU A 113 -9.16 18.62 2.93
C LEU A 113 -7.96 18.21 3.81
N ARG A 114 -8.08 17.09 4.53
CA ARG A 114 -6.99 16.46 5.26
C ARG A 114 -6.25 15.47 4.38
N VAL A 115 -4.97 15.27 4.64
CA VAL A 115 -4.12 14.35 3.88
C VAL A 115 -4.30 12.93 4.41
N LYS A 116 -4.59 11.99 3.50
CA LYS A 116 -4.69 10.55 3.76
C LYS A 116 -3.45 9.87 3.22
N GLU A 117 -2.75 9.15 4.08
CA GLU A 117 -1.50 8.50 3.70
C GLU A 117 -1.26 7.21 4.49
N VAL A 118 -0.60 6.26 3.82
CA VAL A 118 -0.23 4.97 4.37
C VAL A 118 1.28 4.97 4.58
N LEU A 119 1.74 4.76 5.81
CA LEU A 119 3.16 4.82 6.19
C LEU A 119 3.61 3.51 6.89
N PRO A 120 4.91 3.16 6.85
CA PRO A 120 5.41 1.96 7.52
C PRO A 120 5.16 1.93 9.03
N THR A 121 5.39 3.05 9.71
CA THR A 121 5.25 3.16 11.18
C THR A 121 3.82 3.45 11.64
N ASN A 122 2.98 3.97 10.74
CA ASN A 122 1.58 4.24 10.99
C ASN A 122 0.78 3.99 9.69
N PRO A 123 0.25 2.77 9.51
CA PRO A 123 -0.32 2.34 8.23
C PRO A 123 -1.59 3.10 7.82
N SER A 124 -2.21 3.85 8.73
CA SER A 124 -3.39 4.68 8.45
C SER A 124 -3.24 6.06 9.10
N ARG A 125 -2.78 7.04 8.33
CA ARG A 125 -2.60 8.41 8.80
C ARG A 125 -3.58 9.37 8.12
N ASN A 126 -4.27 10.16 8.94
CA ASN A 126 -5.21 11.22 8.55
C ASN A 126 -4.82 12.54 9.25
N VAL A 127 -4.09 13.41 8.55
CA VAL A 127 -3.48 14.62 9.15
C VAL A 127 -3.80 15.88 8.39
N THR A 128 -3.57 17.04 9.01
CA THR A 128 -3.66 18.32 8.30
C THR A 128 -2.59 18.41 7.21
N LEU A 129 -2.80 19.29 6.23
CA LEU A 129 -1.78 19.57 5.21
C LEU A 129 -0.46 20.03 5.85
N ALA A 130 -0.50 20.92 6.85
CA ALA A 130 0.69 21.40 7.52
C ALA A 130 1.49 20.27 8.18
N THR A 131 0.81 19.36 8.90
CA THR A 131 1.45 18.20 9.53
C THR A 131 2.06 17.23 8.50
N HIS A 132 1.41 17.06 7.33
CA HIS A 132 1.99 16.28 6.23
C HIS A 132 3.25 16.96 5.69
N LEU A 133 3.18 18.24 5.32
CA LEU A 133 4.31 18.98 4.74
C LEU A 133 5.50 19.06 5.70
N ALA A 134 5.28 19.25 7.00
CA ALA A 134 6.32 19.21 8.01
C ALA A 134 7.03 17.84 8.04
N ALA A 135 6.27 16.74 7.92
CA ALA A 135 6.84 15.39 7.83
C ALA A 135 7.65 15.16 6.53
N GLN A 136 7.45 16.00 5.50
CA GLN A 136 8.20 15.98 4.25
C GLN A 136 9.35 17.02 4.21
N SER A 137 9.64 17.70 5.33
CA SER A 137 10.70 18.72 5.40
C SER A 137 12.03 18.24 4.80
N GLY A 138 12.66 19.12 4.01
CA GLY A 138 13.88 18.81 3.24
C GLY A 138 13.64 18.13 1.89
N TYR A 139 12.41 17.73 1.58
CA TYR A 139 12.06 17.07 0.32
C TYR A 139 10.95 17.83 -0.42
N PRO A 140 11.13 18.14 -1.71
CA PRO A 140 10.08 18.78 -2.49
C PRO A 140 8.85 17.88 -2.61
N VAL A 141 7.67 18.47 -2.43
CA VAL A 141 6.37 17.80 -2.60
C VAL A 141 5.74 18.29 -3.90
N LYS A 142 5.71 17.43 -4.92
CA LYS A 142 5.03 17.67 -6.19
C LYS A 142 3.54 17.45 -6.02
N ILE A 143 2.74 18.34 -6.59
CA ILE A 143 1.30 18.32 -6.51
C ILE A 143 0.74 17.97 -7.88
N TYR A 144 -0.11 16.94 -7.92
CA TYR A 144 -0.77 16.45 -9.11
C TYR A 144 -2.29 16.49 -8.93
N ARG A 145 -3.01 16.82 -10.00
CA ARG A 145 -4.48 16.92 -10.00
C ARG A 145 -5.06 16.29 -11.25
N HIS A 146 -6.10 15.48 -11.06
CA HIS A 146 -6.80 14.88 -12.19
C HIS A 146 -7.61 15.96 -12.95
N SER A 147 -7.73 15.84 -14.27
CA SER A 147 -8.45 16.83 -15.10
C SER A 147 -9.94 16.87 -14.78
N SER A 148 -10.54 15.72 -14.46
CA SER A 148 -11.92 15.62 -13.98
C SER A 148 -12.01 15.85 -12.48
N SER A 149 -12.62 16.98 -12.09
CA SER A 149 -12.93 17.30 -10.68
C SER A 149 -13.87 16.28 -10.04
N ALA A 150 -14.81 15.71 -10.81
CA ALA A 150 -15.70 14.64 -10.34
C ALA A 150 -14.92 13.38 -9.96
N ALA A 151 -13.92 12.98 -10.77
CA ALA A 151 -13.05 11.86 -10.41
C ALA A 151 -12.26 12.13 -9.13
N SER A 152 -11.66 13.32 -9.00
CA SER A 152 -10.95 13.72 -7.77
C SER A 152 -11.86 13.73 -6.54
N SER A 153 -13.08 14.22 -6.66
CA SER A 153 -14.07 14.22 -5.57
C SER A 153 -14.43 12.79 -5.12
N ARG A 154 -14.73 11.89 -6.06
CA ARG A 154 -15.01 10.48 -5.73
C ARG A 154 -13.81 9.81 -5.09
N ALA A 155 -12.61 9.98 -5.66
CA ALA A 155 -11.39 9.40 -5.11
C ALA A 155 -11.08 9.90 -3.69
N SER A 156 -11.24 11.21 -3.45
CA SER A 156 -11.04 11.80 -2.12
C SER A 156 -12.04 11.28 -1.07
N THR A 157 -13.29 11.04 -1.48
CA THR A 157 -14.33 10.45 -0.62
C THR A 157 -14.00 8.99 -0.33
N TRP A 158 -13.58 8.23 -1.34
CA TRP A 158 -13.13 6.85 -1.13
C TRP A 158 -11.95 6.79 -0.17
N ALA A 159 -10.93 7.62 -0.34
CA ALA A 159 -9.76 7.66 0.52
C ALA A 159 -10.14 7.98 1.97
N THR A 160 -11.01 8.98 2.17
CA THR A 160 -11.48 9.38 3.50
C THR A 160 -12.23 8.24 4.20
N ASN A 161 -13.07 7.50 3.47
CA ASN A 161 -13.87 6.40 4.02
C ASN A 161 -13.09 5.09 4.22
N ASN A 162 -11.88 4.97 3.69
CA ASN A 162 -11.13 3.71 3.68
C ASN A 162 -9.75 3.80 4.33
N ILE A 163 -9.24 4.99 4.65
CA ILE A 163 -7.91 5.12 5.30
C ILE A 163 -7.83 4.33 6.60
N SER A 164 -8.86 4.41 7.45
CA SER A 164 -8.95 3.68 8.73
C SER A 164 -9.05 2.17 8.60
N LYS A 165 -9.24 1.65 7.38
CA LYS A 165 -9.29 0.20 7.11
C LYS A 165 -7.93 -0.37 6.76
N VAL A 166 -6.89 0.45 6.65
CA VAL A 166 -5.52 0.00 6.41
C VAL A 166 -4.90 -0.39 7.75
N ASN A 167 -4.62 -1.68 7.92
CA ASN A 167 -4.10 -2.23 9.17
C ASN A 167 -2.58 -2.46 9.10
N PHE A 168 -2.04 -2.71 7.90
CA PHE A 168 -0.64 -3.09 7.72
C PHE A 168 -0.04 -2.41 6.50
N TYR A 169 1.18 -1.89 6.67
CA TYR A 169 2.02 -1.43 5.57
C TYR A 169 2.76 -2.63 4.98
N ILE A 170 2.29 -3.16 3.86
CA ILE A 170 2.88 -4.34 3.21
C ILE A 170 2.86 -4.14 1.70
N PHE A 171 4.00 -4.38 1.06
CA PHE A 171 4.08 -4.46 -0.39
C PHE A 171 3.44 -5.75 -0.90
N THR A 172 2.16 -5.62 -1.28
CA THR A 172 1.42 -6.71 -1.90
C THR A 172 1.57 -6.66 -3.41
N THR A 173 1.65 -7.84 -4.03
CA THR A 173 1.65 -8.02 -5.49
C THR A 173 0.25 -8.04 -6.10
N THR A 174 -0.78 -7.70 -5.30
CA THR A 174 -2.15 -7.51 -5.75
C THR A 174 -2.62 -6.08 -5.46
N LEU A 175 -3.41 -5.52 -6.38
CA LEU A 175 -3.99 -4.19 -6.24
C LEU A 175 -5.38 -4.22 -5.59
N SER A 176 -5.83 -5.37 -5.09
CA SER A 176 -7.06 -5.57 -4.32
C SER A 176 -6.82 -5.55 -2.81
N GLY A 177 -7.88 -5.37 -2.03
CA GLY A 177 -7.83 -5.35 -0.57
C GLY A 177 -7.23 -4.06 0.00
N VAL A 178 -7.85 -3.54 1.07
CA VAL A 178 -7.43 -2.28 1.71
C VAL A 178 -6.62 -2.53 2.99
N SER A 179 -6.89 -3.62 3.72
CA SER A 179 -6.22 -3.96 4.99
C SER A 179 -4.70 -4.01 4.88
N TRP A 180 -4.18 -4.58 3.79
CA TRP A 180 -2.75 -4.65 3.48
C TRP A 180 -2.44 -3.72 2.33
N ASN A 181 -1.76 -2.62 2.62
CA ASN A 181 -1.58 -1.54 1.67
C ASN A 181 -0.20 -0.90 1.77
N TYR A 182 0.10 -0.06 0.79
CA TYR A 182 1.25 0.83 0.78
C TYR A 182 0.84 2.15 0.13
N CYS A 183 1.64 3.20 0.31
CA CYS A 183 1.29 4.58 -0.06
C CYS A 183 0.70 4.69 -1.47
N SER A 184 1.38 4.15 -2.48
CA SER A 184 0.96 4.26 -3.88
C SER A 184 -0.18 3.32 -4.28
N LYS A 185 -0.31 2.13 -3.68
CA LYS A 185 -1.49 1.27 -3.90
C LYS A 185 -2.74 1.92 -3.37
N PHE A 186 -2.70 2.54 -2.20
CA PHE A 186 -3.88 3.17 -1.59
C PHE A 186 -4.42 4.30 -2.47
N VAL A 187 -3.52 5.18 -2.95
CA VAL A 187 -3.90 6.29 -3.82
C VAL A 187 -4.40 5.79 -5.18
N TYR A 188 -3.77 4.76 -5.76
CA TYR A 188 -4.29 4.12 -6.97
C TYR A 188 -5.71 3.56 -6.76
N GLN A 189 -5.93 2.84 -5.66
CA GLN A 189 -7.23 2.25 -5.34
C GLN A 189 -8.31 3.33 -5.19
N ALA A 190 -8.00 4.49 -4.60
CA ALA A 190 -8.95 5.59 -4.46
C ALA A 190 -9.56 6.02 -5.80
N TYR A 191 -8.73 6.15 -6.84
CA TYR A 191 -9.20 6.46 -8.18
C TYR A 191 -9.82 5.24 -8.86
N LYS A 192 -9.18 4.07 -8.77
CA LYS A 192 -9.61 2.86 -9.50
C LYS A 192 -11.00 2.38 -9.06
N GLN A 193 -11.26 2.35 -7.75
CA GLN A 193 -12.54 1.90 -7.17
C GLN A 193 -13.70 2.85 -7.47
N THR A 194 -13.40 4.06 -7.94
CA THR A 194 -14.39 5.07 -8.33
C THR A 194 -14.52 5.23 -9.85
N GLY A 195 -14.01 4.24 -10.59
CA GLY A 195 -14.14 4.16 -12.05
C GLY A 195 -13.15 5.04 -12.81
N THR A 196 -12.08 5.52 -12.17
CA THR A 196 -11.05 6.33 -12.82
C THR A 196 -9.70 5.62 -12.78
N SER A 197 -9.13 5.34 -13.94
CA SER A 197 -7.79 4.78 -14.01
C SER A 197 -6.76 5.91 -14.00
N ILE A 198 -5.84 5.86 -13.04
CA ILE A 198 -4.65 6.71 -13.01
C ILE A 198 -3.40 5.84 -12.96
N GLY A 199 -2.29 6.43 -13.36
CA GLY A 199 -0.99 5.81 -13.25
C GLY A 199 -0.72 4.68 -14.23
N LYS A 200 0.50 4.14 -14.16
CA LYS A 200 0.94 2.97 -14.93
C LYS A 200 1.21 1.81 -13.98
N VAL A 201 0.35 0.78 -14.02
CA VAL A 201 0.56 -0.44 -13.25
C VAL A 201 1.81 -1.15 -13.76
N SER A 202 2.73 -1.46 -12.85
CA SER A 202 3.88 -2.31 -13.14
C SER A 202 3.46 -3.78 -13.02
N ARG A 203 3.90 -4.60 -13.97
CA ARG A 203 3.64 -6.03 -14.01
C ARG A 203 4.94 -6.80 -14.08
N THR A 204 5.05 -7.85 -13.27
CA THR A 204 6.14 -8.84 -13.37
C THR A 204 5.52 -10.21 -13.69
N GLY A 205 6.03 -10.87 -14.75
CA GLY A 205 5.51 -12.12 -15.31
C GLY A 205 5.34 -12.10 -16.84
N SER A 206 5.26 -13.28 -17.46
CA SER A 206 5.04 -13.40 -18.92
C SER A 206 3.57 -13.16 -19.28
N PRO A 207 3.24 -12.31 -20.28
CA PRO A 207 1.87 -12.13 -20.77
C PRO A 207 1.24 -13.42 -21.34
N SER A 208 2.07 -14.40 -21.71
CA SER A 208 1.68 -15.61 -22.44
C SER A 208 1.95 -16.92 -21.68
N GLY A 209 2.32 -16.87 -20.40
CA GLY A 209 2.62 -18.06 -19.58
C GLY A 209 1.80 -18.15 -18.28
N PRO A 210 1.78 -19.33 -17.61
CA PRO A 210 1.04 -19.57 -16.36
C PRO A 210 1.65 -18.88 -15.12
N GLN A 211 2.45 -17.83 -15.30
CA GLN A 211 3.10 -17.12 -14.21
C GLN A 211 2.10 -16.17 -13.54
N ILE A 212 2.10 -16.16 -12.21
CA ILE A 212 1.28 -15.27 -11.38
C ILE A 212 1.62 -13.82 -11.76
N GLN A 213 0.73 -13.15 -12.48
CA GLN A 213 0.92 -11.73 -12.79
C GLN A 213 0.90 -10.96 -11.47
N THR A 214 2.04 -10.39 -11.13
CA THR A 214 2.18 -9.57 -9.93
C THR A 214 2.01 -8.11 -10.36
N GLU A 215 0.99 -7.45 -9.83
CA GLU A 215 0.67 -6.06 -10.14
C GLU A 215 1.04 -5.17 -8.95
N TYR A 216 1.82 -4.12 -9.20
CA TYR A 216 2.16 -3.12 -8.19
C TYR A 216 2.17 -1.72 -8.77
N MET A 217 2.06 -0.71 -7.90
CA MET A 217 2.04 0.69 -8.26
C MET A 217 3.23 1.41 -7.64
N LEU A 218 4.10 2.02 -8.43
CA LEU A 218 5.16 2.88 -7.91
C LEU A 218 4.65 4.30 -7.67
N PRO A 219 5.17 5.05 -6.68
CA PRO A 219 4.79 6.45 -6.46
C PRO A 219 4.88 7.31 -7.74
N ASN A 220 6.02 7.24 -8.45
CA ASN A 220 6.21 7.99 -9.69
C ASN A 220 5.28 7.56 -10.83
N ASN A 221 4.79 6.31 -10.80
CA ASN A 221 3.87 5.84 -11.82
C ASN A 221 2.48 6.47 -11.68
N LEU A 222 2.09 6.96 -10.49
CA LEU A 222 0.77 7.59 -10.27
C LEU A 222 0.59 8.92 -11.00
N ALA A 223 1.69 9.58 -11.36
CA ALA A 223 1.65 10.84 -12.11
C ALA A 223 1.08 10.67 -13.54
N TYR A 224 1.05 9.44 -14.08
CA TYR A 224 0.55 9.19 -15.42
C TYR A 224 -0.97 9.46 -15.51
N GLY A 225 -1.37 10.32 -16.45
CA GLY A 225 -2.77 10.76 -16.59
C GLY A 225 -3.20 11.86 -15.61
N MET A 226 -2.26 12.42 -14.83
CA MET A 226 -2.52 13.51 -13.90
C MET A 226 -1.84 14.81 -14.38
N ASN A 227 -2.45 15.96 -14.11
CA ASN A 227 -1.83 17.26 -14.38
C ASN A 227 -0.91 17.64 -13.22
N TYR A 228 0.36 17.90 -13.51
CA TYR A 228 1.25 18.56 -12.56
C TYR A 228 0.80 20.01 -12.39
N ILE A 229 0.58 20.45 -11.15
CA ILE A 229 0.09 21.82 -10.86
C ILE A 229 1.07 22.65 -10.04
N GLY A 230 2.13 22.05 -9.50
CA GLY A 230 3.18 22.78 -8.80
C GLY A 230 3.98 21.92 -7.83
N THR A 231 4.92 22.56 -7.15
CA THR A 231 5.77 21.93 -6.13
C THR A 231 5.82 22.83 -4.90
N TYR A 232 5.70 22.22 -3.72
CA TYR A 232 6.03 22.81 -2.43
C TYR A 232 7.47 22.42 -2.04
N LYS A 233 8.20 23.34 -1.40
CA LYS A 233 9.57 23.14 -0.90
C LYS A 233 9.65 23.59 0.54
#